data_AF-A0A1Q6R221-F1
#
_entry.id   AF-A0A1Q6R221-F1
#
_cell.length_a   1.000
_cell.length_b   1.000
_cell.length_c   1.000
_cell.angle_alpha   90.00
_cell.angle_beta   90.00
_cell.angle_gamma   90.00
#
_symmetry.space_group_name_H-M   'P 1'
#
loop_
_entity.id
_entity.type
_entity.pdbx_description
1 polymer ?
#
loop_
_entity_poly.entity_id
_entity_poly.type
_entity_poly.pdbx_seq_one_letter_code
_entity_poly.pdbx_strand_id
1 'polypeptide(L)'
;MNYKKITFACVLLGLSLYAGVCAATVREVADEAPASKQTIIADKKDKKLLNKKQRAVQITQEKDKIVVSTKPVAKPPAGTIKVPAAPRPSLLQEKDGKFYFSGTQLPDDYRNIAIYGEAIASKAQAIAYILAANPAVKLACPVEELVDLYWQEAKRENVRPDLALAQSLVETGAYRYGGDVLHHQNNFCGLGTIGGGVRGASFATPQMGVRAHIQHLLAYTQTKRPSTDIVDPRYDLAYNIRLERGVVNTWYGLNGTWAMGSLYCEKIMATYQKILAQQPVEEIKPAPAEPVKEKNKKKRSMKQRVSEILQEQK
;
A
#
# COMPACT_ATOMS: atom_id res chain seq x y z
N MET A 1 -72.58 1.26 0.02
CA MET A 1 -71.74 2.38 0.51
C MET A 1 -70.66 2.64 -0.52
N ASN A 2 -70.62 3.86 -1.06
CA ASN A 2 -70.01 4.19 -2.34
C ASN A 2 -69.05 5.38 -2.16
N TYR A 3 -67.87 5.30 -2.81
CA TYR A 3 -66.91 6.38 -3.13
C TYR A 3 -66.10 7.00 -1.96
N LYS A 4 -64.85 7.48 -2.10
CA LYS A 4 -64.02 7.86 -3.27
C LYS A 4 -62.53 7.97 -2.84
N LYS A 5 -61.62 7.68 -3.78
CA LYS A 5 -60.18 8.02 -3.72
C LYS A 5 -60.00 9.54 -3.79
N ILE A 6 -59.03 10.09 -3.05
CA ILE A 6 -58.58 11.48 -3.18
C ILE A 6 -57.11 11.49 -3.56
N THR A 7 -56.86 11.95 -4.79
CA THR A 7 -55.57 12.41 -5.29
C THR A 7 -55.64 13.94 -5.31
N PHE A 8 -54.62 14.65 -4.84
CA PHE A 8 -54.47 16.08 -5.11
C PHE A 8 -53.03 16.39 -5.54
N ALA A 9 -52.96 17.15 -6.63
CA ALA A 9 -51.77 17.58 -7.33
C ALA A 9 -51.29 18.97 -6.88
N CYS A 10 -50.00 19.21 -7.12
CA CYS A 10 -49.27 20.46 -7.41
C CYS A 10 -49.86 21.82 -6.99
N VAL A 11 -49.04 22.60 -6.27
CA VAL A 11 -48.90 24.04 -6.52
C VAL A 11 -47.42 24.42 -6.49
N LEU A 12 -46.90 24.82 -7.66
CA LEU A 12 -45.69 25.61 -7.83
C LEU A 12 -46.00 27.07 -7.50
N LEU A 13 -45.12 27.73 -6.76
CA LEU A 13 -45.06 29.19 -6.68
C LEU A 13 -43.59 29.59 -6.64
N GLY A 14 -43.18 30.33 -7.68
CA GLY A 14 -41.86 30.92 -7.82
C GLY A 14 -41.87 32.43 -7.63
N LEU A 15 -40.67 32.99 -7.81
CA LEU A 15 -40.28 34.40 -8.02
C LEU A 15 -40.30 35.34 -6.81
N SER A 16 -39.12 35.83 -6.40
CA SER A 16 -38.59 37.12 -6.91
C SER A 16 -37.39 37.63 -6.09
N LEU A 17 -36.25 37.74 -6.78
CA LEU A 17 -35.26 38.84 -6.80
C LEU A 17 -35.33 39.95 -5.73
N TYR A 18 -34.16 40.25 -5.13
CA TYR A 18 -33.69 41.63 -4.98
C TYR A 18 -32.16 41.72 -5.05
N ALA A 19 -31.68 42.72 -5.78
CA ALA A 19 -30.29 43.11 -5.99
C ALA A 19 -30.00 44.47 -5.34
N GLY A 20 -28.73 44.73 -5.04
CA GLY A 20 -28.17 46.02 -4.60
C GLY A 20 -26.77 45.74 -4.02
N VAL A 21 -25.66 45.86 -4.77
CA VAL A 21 -24.96 47.06 -5.27
C VAL A 21 -24.54 48.02 -4.16
N CYS A 22 -23.25 48.00 -3.83
CA CYS A 22 -22.43 49.19 -3.62
C CYS A 22 -21.00 48.90 -4.10
N ALA A 23 -20.55 49.70 -5.05
CA ALA A 23 -19.23 49.72 -5.64
C ALA A 23 -18.30 50.65 -4.85
N ALA A 24 -17.01 50.33 -4.81
CA ALA A 24 -15.93 51.30 -4.71
C ALA A 24 -14.74 50.79 -5.54
N THR A 25 -14.37 51.63 -6.52
CA THR A 25 -13.36 51.49 -7.56
C THR A 25 -11.95 51.79 -7.04
N VAL A 26 -10.89 51.16 -7.58
CA VAL A 26 -9.78 51.69 -8.42
C VAL A 26 -8.55 50.81 -8.08
N ARG A 27 -7.64 50.30 -8.94
CA ARG A 27 -7.23 50.49 -10.34
C ARG A 27 -6.53 49.22 -10.88
N GLU A 28 -6.53 49.09 -12.20
CA GLU A 28 -5.87 48.10 -13.07
C GLU A 28 -4.35 47.95 -12.91
N VAL A 29 -3.86 46.71 -13.07
CA VAL A 29 -2.72 46.37 -13.95
C VAL A 29 -3.03 45.03 -14.62
N ALA A 30 -3.03 45.01 -15.95
CA ALA A 30 -3.29 43.85 -16.80
C ALA A 30 -2.00 43.05 -17.08
N ASP A 31 -2.11 41.71 -17.16
CA ASP A 31 -1.71 40.93 -18.35
C ASP A 31 -2.07 39.44 -18.19
N GLU A 32 -2.77 38.89 -19.18
CA GLU A 32 -3.13 37.46 -19.32
C GLU A 32 -2.18 36.72 -20.29
N ALA A 33 -1.74 35.53 -19.86
CA ALA A 33 -1.51 34.22 -20.55
C ALA A 33 -1.31 34.16 -22.10
N PRO A 34 -0.50 33.21 -22.68
CA PRO A 34 -0.77 31.77 -22.51
C PRO A 34 0.37 30.71 -22.72
N ALA A 35 0.04 29.49 -22.27
CA ALA A 35 0.41 28.14 -22.73
C ALA A 35 1.67 27.89 -23.61
N SER A 36 2.61 27.08 -23.10
CA SER A 36 3.73 26.53 -23.87
C SER A 36 3.39 25.17 -24.52
N LYS A 37 3.08 25.17 -25.81
CA LYS A 37 3.32 24.06 -26.75
C LYS A 37 4.61 24.37 -27.51
N GLN A 38 5.64 23.52 -27.40
CA GLN A 38 6.81 23.63 -28.27
C GLN A 38 6.68 22.64 -29.44
N THR A 39 6.42 23.21 -30.62
CA THR A 39 6.56 22.59 -31.93
C THR A 39 7.96 22.93 -32.44
N ILE A 40 8.78 21.91 -32.73
CA ILE A 40 10.09 22.09 -33.36
C ILE A 40 9.91 22.16 -34.88
N ILE A 41 10.41 23.25 -35.46
CA ILE A 41 10.45 23.55 -36.89
C ILE A 41 11.55 22.74 -37.57
N ALA A 42 11.25 22.25 -38.77
CA ALA A 42 12.15 21.55 -39.67
C ALA A 42 13.20 22.50 -40.27
N ASP A 43 14.44 22.02 -40.39
CA ASP A 43 15.42 22.60 -41.30
C ASP A 43 15.94 21.54 -42.27
N LYS A 44 15.99 21.91 -43.54
CA LYS A 44 16.20 21.03 -44.70
C LYS A 44 17.29 21.65 -45.56
N LYS A 45 18.42 20.94 -45.75
CA LYS A 45 19.41 21.06 -46.86
C LYS A 45 20.62 20.16 -46.52
N ASP A 46 21.28 19.44 -47.40
CA ASP A 46 21.07 19.01 -48.79
C ASP A 46 22.23 18.03 -49.12
N LYS A 47 21.94 16.97 -49.90
CA LYS A 47 22.83 16.22 -50.85
C LYS A 47 24.18 15.65 -50.33
N LYS A 48 24.63 14.43 -50.67
CA LYS A 48 24.65 13.82 -52.01
C LYS A 48 25.19 12.37 -51.95
N LEU A 49 24.55 11.52 -52.76
CA LEU A 49 25.07 10.45 -53.62
C LEU A 49 25.39 9.01 -53.12
N LEU A 50 24.61 8.08 -53.72
CA LEU A 50 24.97 6.79 -54.37
C LEU A 50 25.45 5.63 -53.46
N ASN A 51 25.07 4.36 -53.64
CA ASN A 51 24.48 3.64 -54.78
C ASN A 51 23.96 2.26 -54.34
N LYS A 52 23.13 1.65 -55.20
CA LYS A 52 23.10 0.21 -55.56
C LYS A 52 21.92 -0.66 -55.09
N LYS A 53 21.02 -0.82 -56.06
CA LYS A 53 20.35 -2.05 -56.56
C LYS A 53 19.34 -2.81 -55.68
N GLN A 54 18.09 -2.61 -56.10
CA GLN A 54 16.95 -3.54 -56.12
C GLN A 54 17.30 -5.04 -56.16
N ARG A 55 16.59 -5.82 -55.35
CA ARG A 55 16.14 -7.17 -55.73
C ARG A 55 14.68 -7.37 -55.33
N ALA A 56 13.99 -8.09 -56.20
CA ALA A 56 12.54 -8.16 -56.36
C ALA A 56 11.81 -8.85 -55.20
N VAL A 57 10.59 -8.38 -54.97
CA VAL A 57 9.57 -8.92 -54.07
C VAL A 57 8.84 -10.05 -54.79
N GLN A 58 8.66 -11.19 -54.13
CA GLN A 58 7.53 -12.09 -54.39
C GLN A 58 6.62 -12.04 -53.17
N ILE A 59 5.34 -11.73 -53.43
CA ILE A 59 4.27 -11.68 -52.44
C ILE A 59 3.63 -13.06 -52.39
N THR A 60 3.44 -13.59 -51.19
CA THR A 60 2.36 -14.55 -50.91
C THR A 60 1.89 -14.34 -49.48
N GLN A 61 0.57 -14.31 -49.32
CA GLN A 61 -0.13 -14.03 -48.06
C GLN A 61 -0.10 -15.25 -47.12
N GLU A 62 0.10 -15.03 -45.82
CA GLU A 62 -0.88 -15.30 -44.76
C GLU A 62 -0.27 -15.17 -43.35
N LYS A 63 -1.09 -14.57 -42.46
CA LYS A 63 -1.17 -14.69 -40.99
C LYS A 63 -0.02 -14.26 -40.07
N ASP A 64 -0.44 -13.44 -39.11
CA ASP A 64 0.11 -13.13 -37.79
C ASP A 64 1.40 -12.30 -37.64
N LYS A 65 1.30 -11.41 -36.64
CA LYS A 65 2.24 -10.37 -36.18
C LYS A 65 3.67 -10.87 -36.01
N ILE A 66 4.67 -10.12 -36.49
CA ILE A 66 6.00 -10.04 -35.85
C ILE A 66 6.62 -8.64 -35.97
N VAL A 67 6.86 -8.03 -34.80
CA VAL A 67 7.77 -6.88 -34.60
C VAL A 67 9.19 -7.43 -34.55
N VAL A 68 10.08 -6.95 -35.43
CA VAL A 68 11.50 -7.32 -35.48
C VAL A 68 12.28 -6.44 -34.51
N SER A 69 12.83 -7.06 -33.45
CA SER A 69 13.85 -6.47 -32.58
C SER A 69 15.24 -6.75 -33.13
N THR A 70 16.05 -5.71 -33.36
CA THR A 70 17.44 -5.80 -33.82
C THR A 70 18.41 -5.74 -32.64
N LYS A 71 18.80 -6.90 -32.10
CA LYS A 71 20.06 -7.04 -31.35
C LYS A 71 20.79 -8.33 -31.74
N PRO A 72 22.12 -8.32 -31.93
CA PRO A 72 22.87 -9.52 -32.28
C PRO A 72 23.03 -10.44 -31.07
N VAL A 73 22.75 -11.72 -31.26
CA VAL A 73 23.01 -12.79 -30.29
C VAL A 73 24.47 -13.24 -30.42
N ALA A 74 25.25 -13.07 -29.36
CA ALA A 74 26.59 -13.66 -29.27
C ALA A 74 26.48 -15.19 -29.08
N LYS A 75 27.23 -15.94 -29.89
CA LYS A 75 27.27 -17.42 -29.84
C LYS A 75 28.15 -17.87 -28.66
N PRO A 76 27.71 -18.81 -27.80
CA PRO A 76 28.54 -19.29 -26.71
C PRO A 76 29.71 -20.17 -27.21
N PRO A 77 30.86 -20.16 -26.52
CA PRO A 77 32.01 -20.97 -26.91
C PRO A 77 31.71 -22.48 -26.77
N ALA A 78 32.22 -23.26 -27.72
CA ALA A 78 32.07 -24.71 -27.74
C ALA A 78 32.83 -25.36 -26.57
N GLY A 79 32.12 -26.10 -25.73
CA GLY A 79 32.71 -26.86 -24.62
C GLY A 79 31.94 -26.87 -23.30
N THR A 80 30.73 -26.31 -23.22
CA THR A 80 29.95 -26.38 -21.96
C THR A 80 29.25 -27.73 -21.85
N ILE A 81 29.72 -28.57 -20.93
CA ILE A 81 28.98 -29.75 -20.47
C ILE A 81 27.68 -29.23 -19.84
N LYS A 82 26.54 -29.47 -20.50
CA LYS A 82 25.22 -29.23 -19.91
C LYS A 82 24.97 -30.31 -18.86
N VAL A 83 25.39 -30.05 -17.63
CA VAL A 83 24.84 -30.78 -16.48
C VAL A 83 23.35 -30.41 -16.42
N PRO A 84 22.42 -31.37 -16.51
CA PRO A 84 21.00 -31.08 -16.32
C PRO A 84 20.84 -30.49 -14.91
N ALA A 85 20.37 -29.25 -14.81
CA ALA A 85 19.96 -28.71 -13.52
C ALA A 85 18.86 -29.63 -12.98
N ALA A 86 19.04 -30.17 -11.78
CA ALA A 86 18.01 -30.95 -11.10
C ALA A 86 16.68 -30.18 -11.14
N PRO A 87 15.53 -30.85 -11.36
CA PRO A 87 14.23 -30.18 -11.40
C PRO A 87 14.04 -29.37 -10.12
N ARG A 88 13.94 -28.04 -10.23
CA ARG A 88 13.55 -27.23 -9.07
C ARG A 88 12.12 -27.61 -8.72
N PRO A 89 11.84 -28.00 -7.48
CA PRO A 89 10.48 -28.31 -7.09
C PRO A 89 9.60 -27.06 -7.25
N SER A 90 8.33 -27.28 -7.62
CA SER A 90 7.33 -26.22 -7.68
C SER A 90 7.27 -25.44 -6.37
N LEU A 91 7.02 -24.14 -6.44
CA LEU A 91 6.84 -23.29 -5.26
C LEU A 91 5.63 -23.72 -4.44
N LEU A 92 4.56 -24.17 -5.11
CA LEU A 92 3.37 -24.75 -4.49
C LEU A 92 3.42 -26.27 -4.65
N GLN A 93 3.33 -27.00 -3.53
CA GLN A 93 3.36 -28.46 -3.48
C GLN A 93 2.15 -28.97 -2.71
N GLU A 94 1.59 -30.09 -3.16
CA GLU A 94 0.55 -30.82 -2.44
C GLU A 94 1.17 -32.11 -1.88
N LYS A 95 0.98 -32.36 -0.58
CA LYS A 95 1.42 -33.57 0.12
C LYS A 95 0.34 -33.95 1.13
N ASP A 96 -0.15 -35.18 1.06
CA ASP A 96 -1.16 -35.73 1.97
C ASP A 96 -2.40 -34.84 2.11
N GLY A 97 -2.88 -34.27 1.00
CA GLY A 97 -4.04 -33.36 0.96
C GLY A 97 -3.78 -31.95 1.51
N LYS A 98 -2.54 -31.63 1.92
CA LYS A 98 -2.12 -30.32 2.41
C LYS A 98 -1.29 -29.58 1.38
N PHE A 99 -1.46 -28.26 1.33
CA PHE A 99 -0.72 -27.38 0.43
C PHE A 99 0.45 -26.71 1.15
N TYR A 100 1.60 -26.65 0.49
CA TYR A 100 2.81 -26.03 0.99
C TYR A 100 3.33 -25.02 -0.04
N PHE A 101 3.51 -23.77 0.39
CA PHE A 101 4.16 -22.75 -0.43
C PHE A 101 5.55 -22.44 0.12
N SER A 102 6.58 -22.68 -0.69
CA SER A 102 7.99 -22.49 -0.30
C SER A 102 8.31 -23.18 1.04
N GLY A 103 7.82 -24.41 1.22
CA GLY A 103 8.01 -25.21 2.43
C GLY A 103 7.12 -24.84 3.63
N THR A 104 6.31 -23.77 3.54
CA THR A 104 5.36 -23.39 4.60
C THR A 104 3.98 -24.00 4.32
N GLN A 105 3.42 -24.76 5.27
CA GLN A 105 2.06 -25.29 5.16
C GLN A 105 1.06 -24.12 5.14
N LEU A 106 0.23 -24.05 4.11
CA LEU A 106 -0.86 -23.08 4.02
C LEU A 106 -2.00 -23.46 4.97
N PRO A 107 -2.86 -22.49 5.38
CA PRO A 107 -4.07 -22.81 6.12
C PRO A 107 -4.93 -23.80 5.35
N ASP A 108 -5.66 -24.64 6.08
CA ASP A 108 -6.69 -25.47 5.47
C ASP A 108 -7.74 -24.54 4.83
N ASP A 109 -8.23 -24.92 3.65
CA ASP A 109 -9.19 -24.15 2.88
C ASP A 109 -8.75 -22.69 2.57
N TYR A 110 -7.44 -22.42 2.44
CA TYR A 110 -6.91 -21.08 2.18
C TYR A 110 -7.54 -20.35 0.98
N ARG A 111 -8.11 -21.11 0.03
CA ARG A 111 -8.77 -20.57 -1.16
C ARG A 111 -10.08 -19.84 -0.84
N ASN A 112 -10.72 -20.16 0.27
CA ASN A 112 -12.00 -19.59 0.67
C ASN A 112 -11.90 -18.64 1.87
N ILE A 113 -10.69 -18.36 2.39
CA ILE A 113 -10.52 -17.40 3.47
C ILE A 113 -10.99 -16.02 2.99
N ALA A 114 -11.97 -15.48 3.70
CA ALA A 114 -12.56 -14.18 3.43
C ALA A 114 -11.58 -13.03 3.75
N ILE A 115 -11.74 -11.93 3.01
CA ILE A 115 -11.08 -10.65 3.32
C ILE A 115 -11.54 -10.10 4.68
N TYR A 116 -12.82 -10.33 4.99
CA TYR A 116 -13.49 -9.76 6.16
C TYR A 116 -13.51 -10.72 7.35
N GLY A 117 -13.56 -10.14 8.54
CA GLY A 117 -13.67 -10.85 9.81
C GLY A 117 -12.62 -10.43 10.83
N GLU A 118 -12.59 -11.17 11.93
CA GLU A 118 -11.67 -10.93 13.03
C GLU A 118 -10.27 -11.51 12.75
N ALA A 119 -9.26 -10.89 13.35
CA ALA A 119 -7.91 -11.44 13.33
C ALA A 119 -7.81 -12.69 14.20
N ILE A 120 -6.99 -13.64 13.75
CA ILE A 120 -6.59 -14.82 14.52
C ILE A 120 -5.19 -14.61 15.10
N ALA A 121 -4.28 -14.05 14.30
CA ALA A 121 -2.95 -13.70 14.81
C ALA A 121 -3.04 -12.54 15.79
N SER A 122 -2.26 -12.58 16.86
CA SER A 122 -2.12 -11.46 17.78
C SER A 122 -1.17 -10.39 17.24
N LYS A 123 -1.29 -9.15 17.76
CA LYS A 123 -0.33 -8.08 17.46
C LYS A 123 1.10 -8.46 17.87
N ALA A 124 1.26 -9.11 19.03
CA ALA A 124 2.57 -9.55 19.52
C ALA A 124 3.23 -10.57 18.57
N GLN A 125 2.47 -11.52 18.02
CA GLN A 125 2.96 -12.44 16.99
C GLN A 125 3.40 -11.70 15.72
N ALA A 126 2.62 -10.72 15.27
CA ALA A 126 2.95 -9.90 14.12
C ALA A 126 4.25 -9.11 14.32
N ILE A 127 4.38 -8.43 15.47
CA ILE A 127 5.59 -7.68 15.83
C ILE A 127 6.80 -8.60 15.88
N ALA A 128 6.70 -9.74 16.59
CA ALA A 128 7.77 -10.73 16.69
C ALA A 128 8.23 -11.21 15.30
N TYR A 129 7.29 -11.51 14.41
CA TYR A 129 7.62 -11.94 13.05
C TYR A 129 8.33 -10.85 12.26
N ILE A 130 7.85 -9.61 12.31
CA ILE A 130 8.45 -8.49 11.57
C ILE A 130 9.91 -8.29 11.99
N LEU A 131 10.18 -8.26 13.29
CA LEU A 131 11.52 -8.05 13.84
C LEU A 131 12.45 -9.24 13.54
N ALA A 132 11.95 -10.48 13.63
CA ALA A 132 12.71 -11.67 13.26
C ALA A 132 13.01 -11.72 11.75
N ALA A 133 12.02 -11.36 10.93
CA ALA A 133 12.13 -11.37 9.48
C ALA A 133 13.04 -10.25 8.97
N ASN A 134 13.07 -9.09 9.62
CA ASN A 134 13.94 -7.97 9.26
C ASN A 134 14.32 -7.15 10.52
N PRO A 135 15.49 -7.38 11.13
CA PRO A 135 15.94 -6.60 12.28
C PRO A 135 16.22 -5.11 11.98
N ALA A 136 16.39 -4.75 10.70
CA ALA A 136 16.68 -3.39 10.24
C ALA A 136 15.46 -2.79 9.51
N VAL A 137 14.29 -2.87 10.14
CA VAL A 137 13.03 -2.34 9.62
C VAL A 137 13.18 -0.86 9.24
N LYS A 138 12.73 -0.48 8.03
CA LYS A 138 12.73 0.92 7.57
C LYS A 138 11.31 1.48 7.56
N LEU A 139 10.85 1.99 8.69
CA LEU A 139 9.53 2.62 8.82
C LEU A 139 9.66 4.05 9.32
N ALA A 140 8.66 4.87 9.02
CA ALA A 140 8.55 6.22 9.58
C ALA A 140 7.90 6.24 10.99
N CYS A 141 7.64 5.07 11.57
CA CYS A 141 7.14 4.86 12.94
C CYS A 141 7.69 3.53 13.50
N PRO A 142 7.59 3.29 14.82
CA PRO A 142 7.89 1.98 15.43
C PRO A 142 7.04 0.85 14.83
N VAL A 143 7.52 -0.39 14.93
CA VAL A 143 6.83 -1.58 14.38
C VAL A 143 5.49 -1.80 15.09
N GLU A 144 5.47 -1.60 16.41
CA GLU A 144 4.30 -1.70 17.27
C GLU A 144 3.21 -0.73 16.82
N GLU A 145 3.60 0.53 16.54
CA GLU A 145 2.69 1.57 16.05
C GLU A 145 2.10 1.18 14.68
N LEU A 146 2.92 0.68 13.75
CA LEU A 146 2.41 0.23 12.45
C LEU A 146 1.40 -0.92 12.59
N VAL A 147 1.70 -1.91 13.43
CA VAL A 147 0.79 -3.04 13.68
C VAL A 147 -0.52 -2.54 14.32
N ASP A 148 -0.44 -1.60 15.26
CA ASP A 148 -1.61 -0.95 15.84
C ASP A 148 -2.46 -0.22 14.80
N LEU A 149 -1.82 0.51 13.87
CA LEU A 149 -2.51 1.21 12.79
C LEU A 149 -3.26 0.24 11.87
N TYR A 150 -2.68 -0.92 11.52
CA TYR A 150 -3.38 -1.95 10.76
C TYR A 150 -4.63 -2.45 11.48
N TRP A 151 -4.50 -2.74 12.78
CA TRP A 151 -5.65 -3.15 13.60
C TRP A 151 -6.75 -2.08 13.66
N GLN A 152 -6.38 -0.81 13.73
CA GLN A 152 -7.35 0.29 13.79
C GLN A 152 -8.05 0.52 12.45
N GLU A 153 -7.28 0.71 11.37
CA GLU A 153 -7.84 1.06 10.06
C GLU A 153 -8.63 -0.12 9.45
N ALA A 154 -8.14 -1.36 9.57
CA ALA A 154 -8.84 -2.53 9.02
C ALA A 154 -10.13 -2.85 9.80
N LYS A 155 -10.10 -2.74 11.14
CA LYS A 155 -11.27 -3.02 12.00
C LYS A 155 -12.46 -2.11 11.70
N ARG A 156 -12.23 -0.84 11.33
CA ARG A 156 -13.32 0.09 10.93
C ARG A 156 -14.14 -0.44 9.75
N GLU A 157 -13.52 -1.25 8.92
CA GLU A 157 -14.07 -1.76 7.67
C GLU A 157 -14.34 -3.28 7.73
N ASN A 158 -14.22 -3.87 8.92
CA ASN A 158 -14.33 -5.31 9.16
C ASN A 158 -13.34 -6.15 8.30
N VAL A 159 -12.23 -5.57 7.88
CA VAL A 159 -11.14 -6.28 7.17
C VAL A 159 -10.25 -6.96 8.20
N ARG A 160 -9.81 -8.19 7.91
CA ARG A 160 -8.86 -8.93 8.75
C ARG A 160 -7.50 -8.21 8.81
N PRO A 161 -7.11 -7.59 9.95
CA PRO A 161 -5.88 -6.80 10.01
C PRO A 161 -4.61 -7.65 9.92
N ASP A 162 -4.66 -8.89 10.42
CA ASP A 162 -3.54 -9.84 10.37
C ASP A 162 -3.14 -10.22 8.95
N LEU A 163 -4.13 -10.50 8.09
CA LEU A 163 -3.89 -10.81 6.68
C LEU A 163 -3.58 -9.57 5.85
N ALA A 164 -4.21 -8.42 6.12
CA ALA A 164 -3.83 -7.15 5.49
C ALA A 164 -2.38 -6.76 5.83
N LEU A 165 -1.96 -6.96 7.07
CA LEU A 165 -0.56 -6.78 7.45
C LEU A 165 0.34 -7.79 6.73
N ALA A 166 -0.03 -9.08 6.66
CA ALA A 166 0.74 -10.08 5.92
C ALA A 166 0.91 -9.72 4.43
N GLN A 167 -0.15 -9.20 3.79
CA GLN A 167 -0.09 -8.65 2.44
C GLN A 167 0.96 -7.55 2.34
N SER A 168 0.98 -6.61 3.29
CA SER A 168 1.97 -5.53 3.30
C SER A 168 3.42 -6.00 3.42
N LEU A 169 3.64 -7.10 4.16
CA LEU A 169 4.95 -7.70 4.30
C LEU A 169 5.41 -8.35 2.99
N VAL A 170 4.49 -8.95 2.24
CA VAL A 170 4.77 -9.47 0.90
C VAL A 170 5.13 -8.33 -0.06
N GLU A 171 4.36 -7.24 -0.06
CA GLU A 171 4.55 -6.09 -0.95
C GLU A 171 5.86 -5.32 -0.69
N THR A 172 6.24 -5.19 0.58
CA THR A 172 7.42 -4.40 0.99
C THR A 172 8.68 -5.23 1.20
N GLY A 173 8.58 -6.57 1.10
CA GLY A 173 9.67 -7.48 1.45
C GLY A 173 10.04 -7.42 2.94
N ALA A 174 9.04 -7.41 3.82
CA ALA A 174 9.14 -7.15 5.25
C ALA A 174 9.82 -5.80 5.55
N TYR A 175 9.38 -4.74 4.87
CA TYR A 175 9.88 -3.37 5.00
C TYR A 175 11.39 -3.21 4.75
N ARG A 176 12.00 -4.14 4.00
CA ARG A 176 13.35 -3.94 3.45
C ARG A 176 13.32 -2.94 2.29
N TYR A 177 12.22 -2.98 1.52
CA TYR A 177 12.06 -2.32 0.23
C TYR A 177 13.12 -2.79 -0.78
N GLY A 178 12.84 -2.65 -2.06
CA GLY A 178 13.69 -3.23 -3.12
C GLY A 178 13.09 -3.19 -4.52
N GLY A 179 11.81 -2.83 -4.63
CA GLY A 179 11.16 -2.45 -5.88
C GLY A 179 11.06 -0.92 -6.04
N ASP A 180 10.05 -0.48 -6.77
CA ASP A 180 9.86 0.94 -7.13
C ASP A 180 9.40 1.84 -5.96
N VAL A 181 8.89 1.25 -4.87
CA VAL A 181 8.48 1.98 -3.66
C VAL A 181 9.66 2.15 -2.70
N LEU A 182 9.86 3.39 -2.26
CA LEU A 182 10.86 3.78 -1.27
C LEU A 182 10.26 3.82 0.15
N HIS A 183 11.10 3.55 1.16
CA HIS A 183 10.68 3.46 2.56
C HIS A 183 9.99 4.72 3.10
N HIS A 184 10.34 5.91 2.63
CA HIS A 184 9.75 7.18 3.08
C HIS A 184 8.38 7.48 2.45
N GLN A 185 7.89 6.66 1.52
CA GLN A 185 6.61 6.91 0.85
C GLN A 185 5.41 6.48 1.70
N ASN A 186 5.60 5.74 2.80
CA ASN A 186 4.52 5.13 3.57
C ASN A 186 3.54 4.32 2.69
N ASN A 187 4.01 3.75 1.58
CA ASN A 187 3.21 2.97 0.66
C ASN A 187 3.47 1.49 0.92
N PHE A 188 2.55 0.86 1.65
CA PHE A 188 2.73 -0.50 2.17
C PHE A 188 2.16 -1.59 1.26
N CYS A 189 1.61 -1.21 0.10
CA CYS A 189 0.89 -2.13 -0.77
C CYS A 189 1.16 -1.95 -2.27
N GLY A 190 2.24 -1.22 -2.61
CA GLY A 190 2.68 -1.05 -4.01
C GLY A 190 1.80 -0.12 -4.84
N LEU A 191 0.97 0.71 -4.21
CA LEU A 191 0.00 1.58 -4.90
C LEU A 191 0.67 2.47 -5.94
N GLY A 192 0.14 2.48 -7.16
CA GLY A 192 0.62 3.36 -8.22
C GLY A 192 1.91 2.91 -8.92
N THR A 193 2.50 1.78 -8.53
CA THR A 193 3.65 1.22 -9.26
C THR A 193 3.19 0.54 -10.55
N ILE A 194 3.96 0.68 -11.62
CA ILE A 194 3.75 -0.03 -12.90
C ILE A 194 5.00 -0.78 -13.39
N GLY A 195 6.05 -0.84 -12.55
CA GLY A 195 7.36 -1.32 -12.94
C GLY A 195 8.22 -0.26 -13.62
N GLY A 196 9.53 -0.49 -13.68
CA GLY A 196 10.45 0.31 -14.49
C GLY A 196 10.81 1.68 -13.88
N GLY A 197 10.75 1.82 -12.55
CA GLY A 197 11.17 3.03 -11.86
C GLY A 197 10.11 4.13 -11.74
N VAL A 198 8.87 3.87 -12.18
CA VAL A 198 7.75 4.79 -11.95
C VAL A 198 7.41 4.77 -10.46
N ARG A 199 7.65 5.90 -9.80
CA ARG A 199 7.41 6.04 -8.36
C ARG A 199 5.93 5.83 -8.06
N GLY A 200 5.65 4.98 -7.07
CA GLY A 200 4.30 4.77 -6.56
C GLY A 200 3.77 5.99 -5.79
N ALA A 201 2.55 5.87 -5.27
CA ALA A 201 1.95 6.87 -4.39
C ALA A 201 2.79 7.09 -3.12
N SER A 202 2.71 8.29 -2.54
CA SER A 202 3.35 8.65 -1.28
C SER A 202 2.32 9.24 -0.31
N PHE A 203 2.42 8.87 0.96
CA PHE A 203 1.51 9.31 2.01
C PHE A 203 2.27 10.02 3.13
N ALA A 204 1.69 11.11 3.65
CA ALA A 204 2.33 11.98 4.62
C ALA A 204 2.65 11.26 5.95
N THR A 205 1.81 10.30 6.35
CA THR A 205 1.98 9.54 7.60
C THR A 205 1.79 8.04 7.37
N PRO A 206 2.37 7.19 8.23
CA PRO A 206 2.09 5.76 8.23
C PRO A 206 0.60 5.44 8.29
N GLN A 207 -0.17 6.18 9.10
CA GLN A 207 -1.62 6.02 9.19
C GLN A 207 -2.31 6.20 7.83
N MET A 208 -1.96 7.25 7.08
CA MET A 208 -2.52 7.47 5.74
C MET A 208 -2.12 6.37 4.76
N GLY A 209 -0.90 5.86 4.87
CA GLY A 209 -0.44 4.70 4.11
C GLY A 209 -1.24 3.43 4.36
N VAL A 210 -1.46 3.10 5.63
CA VAL A 210 -2.28 1.96 6.04
C VAL A 210 -3.72 2.16 5.59
N ARG A 211 -4.30 3.35 5.79
CA ARG A 211 -5.65 3.67 5.32
C ARG A 211 -5.79 3.48 3.81
N ALA A 212 -4.87 4.01 3.02
CA ALA A 212 -4.89 3.87 1.57
C ALA A 212 -4.82 2.40 1.15
N HIS A 213 -4.01 1.60 1.83
CA HIS A 213 -3.96 0.15 1.59
C HIS A 213 -5.31 -0.53 1.86
N ILE A 214 -5.92 -0.29 3.03
CA ILE A 214 -7.22 -0.86 3.37
C ILE A 214 -8.27 -0.41 2.37
N GLN A 215 -8.32 0.88 2.02
CA GLN A 215 -9.22 1.40 0.99
C GLN A 215 -9.02 0.72 -0.35
N HIS A 216 -7.78 0.50 -0.78
CA HIS A 216 -7.51 -0.20 -2.02
C HIS A 216 -8.06 -1.62 -1.97
N LEU A 217 -7.93 -2.32 -0.84
CA LEU A 217 -8.54 -3.63 -0.65
C LEU A 217 -10.07 -3.55 -0.79
N LEU A 218 -10.73 -2.58 -0.15
CA LEU A 218 -12.17 -2.37 -0.26
C LEU A 218 -12.63 -2.11 -1.70
N ALA A 219 -11.83 -1.39 -2.50
CA ALA A 219 -12.12 -1.14 -3.90
C ALA A 219 -12.27 -2.45 -4.71
N TYR A 220 -11.57 -3.51 -4.31
CA TYR A 220 -11.63 -4.82 -4.94
C TYR A 220 -12.73 -5.72 -4.40
N THR A 221 -13.11 -5.52 -3.13
CA THR A 221 -13.74 -6.57 -2.33
C THR A 221 -15.18 -6.25 -1.93
N GLN A 222 -15.68 -5.03 -2.16
CA GLN A 222 -17.07 -4.66 -1.89
C GLN A 222 -17.62 -3.55 -2.79
N THR A 223 -18.94 -3.37 -2.74
CA THR A 223 -19.68 -2.26 -3.39
C THR A 223 -20.01 -1.12 -2.43
N LYS A 224 -19.72 -1.27 -1.13
CA LYS A 224 -19.86 -0.19 -0.17
C LYS A 224 -18.59 0.68 -0.22
N ARG A 225 -18.76 2.00 -0.19
CA ARG A 225 -17.63 2.93 -0.06
C ARG A 225 -17.02 2.88 1.35
N PRO A 226 -15.73 3.27 1.52
CA PRO A 226 -15.08 3.29 2.82
C PRO A 226 -15.80 4.26 3.77
N SER A 227 -15.73 3.98 5.07
CA SER A 227 -16.30 4.82 6.13
C SER A 227 -15.52 6.12 6.37
N THR A 228 -14.28 6.18 5.89
CA THR A 228 -13.38 7.34 5.99
C THR A 228 -13.23 8.03 4.64
N ASP A 229 -12.79 9.30 4.67
CA ASP A 229 -12.35 10.01 3.46
C ASP A 229 -11.33 9.19 2.65
N ILE A 230 -11.55 9.14 1.34
CA ILE A 230 -10.72 8.37 0.41
C ILE A 230 -9.39 9.10 0.23
N VAL A 231 -8.31 8.40 0.57
CA VAL A 231 -6.92 8.84 0.42
C VAL A 231 -6.15 8.02 -0.60
N ASP A 232 -6.64 6.83 -0.97
CA ASP A 232 -6.08 6.06 -2.08
C ASP A 232 -6.35 6.77 -3.43
N PRO A 233 -5.32 7.29 -4.12
CA PRO A 233 -5.49 8.01 -5.37
C PRO A 233 -5.99 7.13 -6.53
N ARG A 234 -5.99 5.81 -6.36
CA ARG A 234 -6.47 4.84 -7.35
C ARG A 234 -7.82 4.22 -6.98
N TYR A 235 -8.43 4.62 -5.86
CA TYR A 235 -9.62 3.99 -5.34
C TYR A 235 -10.73 3.94 -6.37
N ASP A 236 -11.14 5.10 -6.90
CA ASP A 236 -12.29 5.19 -7.82
C ASP A 236 -12.07 4.38 -9.10
N LEU A 237 -10.85 4.39 -9.64
CA LEU A 237 -10.50 3.60 -10.82
C LEU A 237 -10.62 2.09 -10.54
N ALA A 238 -9.99 1.61 -9.47
CA ALA A 238 -10.04 0.19 -9.10
C ALA A 238 -11.47 -0.26 -8.76
N TYR A 239 -12.19 0.56 -8.01
CA TYR A 239 -13.56 0.33 -7.60
C TYR A 239 -14.50 0.22 -8.81
N ASN A 240 -14.43 1.16 -9.76
CA ASN A 240 -15.27 1.11 -10.96
C ASN A 240 -14.97 -0.11 -11.84
N ILE A 241 -13.69 -0.47 -12.03
CA ILE A 241 -13.31 -1.69 -12.75
C ILE A 241 -13.91 -2.93 -12.06
N ARG A 242 -13.97 -2.94 -10.73
CA ARG A 242 -14.50 -4.08 -9.97
C ARG A 242 -16.01 -4.11 -9.92
N LEU A 243 -16.70 -2.97 -9.99
CA LEU A 243 -18.14 -2.95 -10.23
C LEU A 243 -18.49 -3.57 -11.59
N GLU A 244 -17.69 -3.32 -12.63
CA GLU A 244 -17.92 -3.89 -13.97
C GLU A 244 -17.58 -5.38 -14.04
N ARG A 245 -16.48 -5.80 -13.40
CA ARG A 245 -15.95 -7.17 -13.50
C ARG A 245 -16.38 -8.10 -12.35
N GLY A 246 -17.19 -7.61 -11.40
CA GLY A 246 -17.57 -8.29 -10.16
C GLY A 246 -16.59 -8.04 -9.01
N VAL A 247 -16.95 -8.17 -7.74
CA VAL A 247 -15.99 -8.01 -6.63
C VAL A 247 -15.32 -9.35 -6.28
N VAL A 248 -14.15 -9.31 -5.62
CA VAL A 248 -13.45 -10.51 -5.12
C VAL A 248 -13.33 -10.44 -3.61
N ASN A 249 -14.04 -11.29 -2.86
CA ASN A 249 -14.15 -11.18 -1.40
C ASN A 249 -13.32 -12.23 -0.62
N THR A 250 -12.46 -12.98 -1.31
CA THR A 250 -11.48 -13.90 -0.71
C THR A 250 -10.06 -13.47 -1.06
N TRP A 251 -9.09 -13.82 -0.22
CA TRP A 251 -7.67 -13.56 -0.50
C TRP A 251 -7.20 -14.27 -1.77
N TYR A 252 -7.74 -15.46 -2.06
CA TYR A 252 -7.46 -16.18 -3.30
C TYR A 252 -7.99 -15.46 -4.53
N GLY A 253 -9.13 -14.78 -4.43
CA GLY A 253 -9.66 -13.93 -5.51
C GLY A 253 -8.74 -12.76 -5.89
N LEU A 254 -7.76 -12.41 -5.04
CA LEU A 254 -6.73 -11.42 -5.37
C LEU A 254 -5.67 -11.95 -6.35
N ASN A 255 -5.58 -13.27 -6.55
CA ASN A 255 -4.71 -13.88 -7.57
C ASN A 255 -5.13 -13.40 -8.96
N GLY A 256 -4.21 -12.79 -9.71
CA GLY A 256 -4.47 -12.27 -11.04
C GLY A 256 -5.34 -11.01 -11.11
N THR A 257 -5.83 -10.49 -9.97
CA THR A 257 -6.66 -9.28 -9.94
C THR A 257 -5.94 -8.13 -9.25
N TRP A 258 -5.37 -8.37 -8.07
CA TRP A 258 -4.51 -7.42 -7.36
C TRP A 258 -3.10 -7.40 -7.96
N ALA A 259 -2.49 -8.59 -8.03
CA ALA A 259 -1.19 -8.81 -8.64
C ALA A 259 -1.33 -9.73 -9.85
N MET A 260 -0.50 -9.55 -10.88
CA MET A 260 -0.51 -10.37 -12.09
C MET A 260 -0.11 -11.85 -11.84
N GLY A 261 0.46 -12.16 -10.68
CA GLY A 261 0.90 -13.51 -10.33
C GLY A 261 -0.24 -14.43 -9.89
N SER A 262 -0.17 -15.69 -10.30
CA SER A 262 -1.16 -16.72 -9.95
C SER A 262 -1.00 -17.30 -8.53
N LEU A 263 0.11 -17.02 -7.85
CA LEU A 263 0.45 -17.53 -6.51
C LEU A 263 0.56 -16.40 -5.48
N TYR A 264 -0.29 -15.37 -5.59
CA TYR A 264 -0.21 -14.18 -4.73
C TYR A 264 -0.78 -14.47 -3.33
N CYS A 265 -1.97 -15.03 -3.26
CA CYS A 265 -2.61 -15.49 -2.04
C CYS A 265 -1.72 -16.47 -1.27
N GLU A 266 -1.09 -17.42 -1.96
CA GLU A 266 -0.21 -18.42 -1.36
C GLU A 266 0.99 -17.77 -0.65
N LYS A 267 1.54 -16.67 -1.20
CA LYS A 267 2.59 -15.88 -0.52
C LYS A 267 2.06 -15.20 0.74
N ILE A 268 0.86 -14.62 0.68
CA ILE A 268 0.22 -13.97 1.82
C ILE A 268 -0.05 -15.02 2.91
N MET A 269 -0.63 -16.15 2.55
CA MET A 269 -0.99 -17.24 3.45
C MET A 269 0.25 -17.88 4.10
N ALA A 270 1.33 -18.08 3.34
CA ALA A 270 2.60 -18.53 3.91
C ALA A 270 3.19 -17.50 4.88
N THR A 271 3.11 -16.21 4.57
CA THR A 271 3.56 -15.14 5.47
C THR A 271 2.72 -15.11 6.75
N TYR A 272 1.40 -15.22 6.61
CA TYR A 272 0.45 -15.29 7.72
C TYR A 272 0.69 -16.51 8.63
N GLN A 273 0.97 -17.69 8.07
CA GLN A 273 1.31 -18.88 8.86
C GLN A 273 2.61 -18.69 9.65
N LYS A 274 3.60 -17.98 9.09
CA LYS A 274 4.82 -17.64 9.82
C LYS A 274 4.59 -16.65 10.96
N ILE A 275 3.63 -15.73 10.80
CA ILE A 275 3.17 -14.86 11.90
C ILE A 275 2.54 -15.71 13.00
N LEU A 276 1.59 -16.59 12.67
CA LEU A 276 0.94 -17.47 13.65
C LEU A 276 1.91 -18.39 14.39
N ALA A 277 2.99 -18.81 13.73
CA ALA A 277 4.02 -19.66 14.32
C ALA A 277 4.93 -18.94 15.34
N GLN A 278 4.86 -17.60 15.43
CA GLN A 278 5.64 -16.87 16.42
C GLN A 278 5.14 -17.16 17.83
N GLN A 279 6.08 -17.31 18.76
CA GLN A 279 5.80 -17.25 20.18
C GLN A 279 5.85 -15.76 20.57
N PRO A 280 4.76 -15.19 21.14
CA PRO A 280 4.82 -13.85 21.70
C PRO A 280 5.95 -13.77 22.71
N VAL A 281 6.84 -12.80 22.58
CA VAL A 281 7.75 -12.50 23.68
C VAL A 281 6.88 -11.94 24.79
N GLU A 282 6.76 -12.65 25.93
CA GLU A 282 6.03 -12.14 27.09
C GLU A 282 6.55 -10.75 27.42
N GLU A 283 5.65 -9.77 27.51
CA GLU A 283 5.97 -8.48 28.12
C GLU A 283 6.48 -8.77 29.53
N ILE A 284 7.76 -8.47 29.78
CA ILE A 284 8.25 -8.33 31.15
C ILE A 284 7.43 -7.17 31.73
N LYS A 285 6.39 -7.49 32.51
CA LYS A 285 5.69 -6.49 33.33
C LYS A 285 6.77 -5.72 34.08
N PRO A 286 6.82 -4.37 33.99
CA PRO A 286 7.74 -3.63 34.84
C PRO A 286 7.44 -4.04 36.28
N ALA A 287 8.48 -4.49 36.98
CA ALA A 287 8.39 -4.83 38.39
C ALA A 287 7.67 -3.69 39.13
N PRO A 288 6.82 -3.98 40.13
CA PRO A 288 6.17 -2.94 40.92
C PRO A 288 7.25 -1.96 41.38
N ALA A 289 7.08 -0.68 41.02
CA ALA A 289 8.06 0.35 41.35
C ALA A 289 8.34 0.29 42.86
N GLU A 290 9.58 -0.01 43.24
CA GLU A 290 9.99 0.10 44.63
C GLU A 290 9.73 1.54 45.09
N PRO A 291 9.14 1.74 46.28
CA PRO A 291 8.82 3.08 46.76
C PRO A 291 10.12 3.87 46.90
N VAL A 292 10.24 4.94 46.11
CA VAL A 292 11.30 5.93 46.25
C VAL A 292 11.22 6.49 47.66
N LYS A 293 12.18 6.14 48.51
CA LYS A 293 12.35 6.74 49.83
C LYS A 293 12.65 8.22 49.65
N GLU A 294 11.63 9.05 49.85
CA GLU A 294 11.73 10.50 49.93
C GLU A 294 12.71 10.87 51.06
N LYS A 295 13.94 11.26 50.71
CA LYS A 295 14.90 11.81 51.67
C LYS A 295 14.39 13.19 52.09
N ASN A 296 13.69 13.21 53.20
CA ASN A 296 13.17 14.39 53.86
C ASN A 296 14.34 15.31 54.29
N LYS A 297 14.79 16.20 53.40
CA LYS A 297 15.83 17.20 53.70
C LYS A 297 15.17 18.31 54.51
N LYS A 298 15.27 18.24 55.85
CA LYS A 298 14.88 19.32 56.78
C LYS A 298 15.51 20.65 56.30
N LYS A 299 14.72 21.54 55.70
CA LYS A 299 15.10 22.93 55.45
C LYS A 299 15.26 23.62 56.81
N ARG A 300 16.50 23.83 57.26
CA ARG A 300 16.79 24.65 58.44
C ARG A 300 16.49 26.11 58.11
N SER A 301 15.77 26.79 59.01
CA SER A 301 15.37 28.18 58.86
C SER A 301 16.59 29.11 58.92
N MET A 302 16.59 30.21 58.16
CA MET A 302 17.67 31.23 58.20
C MET A 302 17.98 31.70 59.62
N LYS A 303 16.97 31.77 60.50
CA LYS A 303 17.18 32.15 61.91
C LYS A 303 18.15 31.22 62.64
N GLN A 304 18.14 29.92 62.34
CA GLN A 304 19.04 28.94 62.96
C GLN A 304 20.47 29.07 62.44
N ARG A 305 20.66 29.47 61.18
CA ARG A 305 21.99 29.68 60.59
C ARG A 305 22.65 30.95 61.13
N VAL A 306 21.85 32.00 61.36
CA VAL A 306 22.35 33.28 61.90
C VAL A 306 22.73 33.15 63.38
N SER A 307 22.02 32.34 64.18
CA SER A 307 22.38 32.12 65.58
C SER A 307 23.68 31.35 65.78
N GLU A 308 24.00 30.39 64.89
CA GLU A 308 25.27 29.65 64.95
C GLU A 308 26.46 30.56 64.61
N ILE A 309 26.35 31.42 63.59
CA ILE A 309 27.42 32.36 63.21
C ILE A 309 27.72 33.38 64.33
N LEU A 310 26.69 33.82 65.07
CA LEU A 310 26.87 34.76 66.18
C LEU A 310 27.48 34.11 67.44
N GLN A 311 27.46 32.77 67.54
CA GLN A 311 28.09 32.05 68.65
C GLN A 311 29.56 31.71 68.38
N GLU A 312 30.01 31.68 67.13
CA GLU A 312 31.41 31.41 66.76
C GLU A 312 32.34 32.64 66.85
N GLN A 313 31.81 33.84 67.13
CA GLN A 313 32.60 35.07 67.26
C GLN A 313 32.77 35.57 68.72
N LYS A 314 32.75 34.67 69.70
CA LYS A 314 33.08 34.99 71.10
C LYS A 314 34.21 34.13 71.64
#